data_AF-A0A142KW20-F1
#
_entry.id   AF-A0A142KW20-F1
#
_cell.length_a   1.000
_cell.length_b   1.000
_cell.length_c   1.000
_cell.angle_alpha   90.00
_cell.angle_beta   90.00
_cell.angle_gamma   90.00
#
_symmetry.space_group_name_H-M   'P 1'
#
loop_
_entity.id
_entity.type
_entity.pdbx_description
1 polymer ?
#
loop_
_entity_poly.entity_id
_entity_poly.type
_entity_poly.pdbx_seq_one_letter_code
_entity_poly.pdbx_strand_id
1 'polypeptide(L)'
;KSLSKMLHYDADNFAINGVKYPDWNLKPIPTIGYSKKNGRVQEMYTTVIKGNPEENTEDVKLFIKKIPIEIWVKQFDKMARYRGEYLVNAENFVMEAVASAFLTEHHPGITPKLYKILYDPICENKKHLHKIAFNDLCAFNYILRSRLKSNIEGNIIIISELFGQDLFNYIDKRRDDN
;
A
#
# COMPACT_ATOMS: atom_id res chain seq x y z
N LYS A 1 14.12 7.26 8.37
CA LYS A 1 13.36 8.45 7.92
C LYS A 1 12.56 8.22 6.62
N SER A 2 12.79 7.12 5.89
CA SER A 2 12.05 6.74 4.68
C SER A 2 10.59 6.38 4.90
N LEU A 3 10.33 5.34 5.69
CA LEU A 3 8.98 4.79 5.86
C LEU A 3 7.99 5.78 6.47
N SER A 4 8.43 6.62 7.42
CA SER A 4 7.59 7.64 8.04
C SER A 4 7.04 8.66 7.04
N LYS A 5 7.80 8.98 5.99
CA LYS A 5 7.33 9.84 4.89
C LYS A 5 6.33 9.13 3.98
N MET A 6 6.38 7.81 3.88
CA MET A 6 5.49 7.01 3.02
C MET A 6 4.16 6.67 3.68
N LEU A 7 4.09 6.72 5.00
CA LEU A 7 2.85 6.47 5.75
C LEU A 7 1.89 7.67 5.66
N HIS A 8 0.58 7.41 5.57
CA HIS A 8 -0.48 8.41 5.53
C HIS A 8 -1.68 7.98 6.37
N TYR A 9 -2.16 8.87 7.24
CA TYR A 9 -3.29 8.55 8.13
C TYR A 9 -4.66 8.74 7.47
N ASP A 10 -4.73 9.54 6.42
CA ASP A 10 -5.98 10.07 5.88
C ASP A 10 -6.16 9.59 4.44
N ALA A 11 -6.58 8.33 4.28
CA ALA A 11 -6.78 7.75 2.96
C ALA A 11 -7.73 8.58 2.10
N ASP A 12 -8.78 9.18 2.68
CA ASP A 12 -9.80 9.93 1.94
C ASP A 12 -9.25 11.23 1.29
N ASN A 13 -8.14 11.77 1.78
CA ASN A 13 -7.50 12.97 1.23
C ASN A 13 -6.19 12.70 0.48
N PHE A 14 -5.76 11.44 0.40
CA PHE A 14 -4.64 11.08 -0.47
C PHE A 14 -5.07 11.20 -1.94
N ALA A 15 -4.29 11.90 -2.75
CA ALA A 15 -4.58 12.11 -4.17
C ALA A 15 -3.33 11.94 -5.03
N ILE A 16 -3.55 11.45 -6.26
CA ILE A 16 -2.57 11.43 -7.36
C ILE A 16 -3.24 12.13 -8.53
N ASN A 17 -2.52 13.06 -9.19
CA ASN A 17 -3.05 13.90 -10.27
C ASN A 17 -4.42 14.52 -9.95
N GLY A 18 -4.59 15.02 -8.71
CA GLY A 18 -5.84 15.63 -8.24
C GLY A 18 -6.99 14.65 -7.93
N VAL A 19 -6.89 13.37 -8.30
CA VAL A 19 -7.93 12.35 -8.04
C VAL A 19 -7.71 11.69 -6.68
N LYS A 20 -8.68 11.81 -5.78
CA LYS A 20 -8.61 11.24 -4.43
C LYS A 20 -8.81 9.73 -4.42
N TYR A 21 -8.17 9.05 -3.48
CA TYR A 21 -8.22 7.58 -3.35
C TYR A 21 -9.64 6.97 -3.35
N PRO A 22 -10.64 7.53 -2.63
CA PRO A 22 -12.00 6.99 -2.68
C PRO A 22 -12.65 7.02 -4.06
N ASP A 23 -12.19 7.92 -4.95
CA ASP A 23 -12.73 8.11 -6.29
C ASP A 23 -11.99 7.26 -7.34
N TRP A 24 -11.02 6.43 -6.94
CA TRP A 24 -10.26 5.60 -7.86
C TRP A 24 -11.08 4.43 -8.39
N ASN A 25 -11.04 4.21 -9.70
CA ASN A 25 -11.65 3.05 -10.33
C ASN A 25 -10.74 1.81 -10.16
N LEU A 26 -10.92 1.07 -9.07
CA LEU A 26 -10.12 -0.10 -8.73
C LEU A 26 -10.59 -1.35 -9.51
N LYS A 27 -9.67 -1.96 -10.28
CA LYS A 27 -9.89 -3.24 -10.96
C LYS A 27 -9.30 -4.37 -10.12
N PRO A 28 -10.09 -5.37 -9.68
CA PRO A 28 -9.57 -6.45 -8.84
C PRO A 28 -8.60 -7.34 -9.61
N ILE A 29 -7.55 -7.79 -8.92
CA ILE A 29 -6.62 -8.82 -9.38
C ILE A 29 -6.93 -10.09 -8.58
N PRO A 30 -7.23 -11.23 -9.24
CA PRO A 30 -7.51 -12.48 -8.54
C PRO A 30 -6.38 -12.86 -7.58
N THR A 31 -6.71 -13.00 -6.29
CA THR A 31 -5.76 -13.45 -5.28
C THR A 31 -5.77 -14.97 -5.23
N ILE A 32 -4.82 -15.60 -5.92
CA ILE A 32 -4.69 -17.06 -5.93
C ILE A 32 -4.32 -17.53 -4.52
N GLY A 33 -5.15 -18.42 -3.94
CA GLY A 33 -4.89 -19.03 -2.63
C GLY A 33 -5.32 -18.20 -1.42
N TYR A 34 -6.24 -17.23 -1.58
CA TYR A 34 -6.84 -16.50 -0.45
C TYR A 34 -7.28 -17.47 0.67
N SER A 35 -6.81 -17.21 1.89
CA SER A 35 -7.12 -18.00 3.07
C SER A 35 -6.85 -17.20 4.34
N LYS A 36 -7.92 -16.83 5.05
CA LYS A 36 -7.85 -16.22 6.39
C LYS A 36 -7.08 -17.09 7.38
N LYS A 37 -7.27 -18.42 7.31
CA LYS A 37 -6.56 -19.38 8.17
C LYS A 37 -5.05 -19.33 7.95
N ASN A 38 -4.63 -19.14 6.70
CA ASN A 38 -3.22 -19.18 6.30
C ASN A 38 -2.60 -17.77 6.22
N GLY A 39 -3.32 -16.71 6.58
CA GLY A 39 -2.80 -15.34 6.58
C GLY A 39 -2.73 -14.66 5.21
N ARG A 40 -3.09 -15.35 4.12
CA ARG A 40 -3.24 -14.76 2.78
C ARG A 40 -4.61 -14.11 2.66
N VAL A 41 -4.68 -12.85 3.02
CA VAL A 41 -5.93 -12.10 3.26
C VAL A 41 -6.00 -10.79 2.51
N GLN A 42 -4.92 -10.44 1.82
CA GLN A 42 -4.83 -9.24 1.04
C GLN A 42 -5.79 -9.31 -0.15
N GLU A 43 -6.45 -8.19 -0.41
CA GLU A 43 -7.11 -7.93 -1.68
C GLU A 43 -6.11 -7.15 -2.56
N MET A 44 -6.06 -7.49 -3.84
CA MET A 44 -5.16 -6.84 -4.80
C MET A 44 -5.96 -6.16 -5.89
N TYR A 45 -5.50 -4.98 -6.30
CA TYR A 45 -6.14 -4.19 -7.34
C TYR A 45 -5.11 -3.53 -8.25
N THR A 46 -5.56 -3.14 -9.43
CA THR A 46 -4.87 -2.19 -10.29
C THR A 46 -5.78 -1.03 -10.67
N THR A 47 -5.19 0.13 -10.93
CA THR A 47 -5.90 1.26 -11.53
C THR A 47 -4.96 2.10 -12.39
N VAL A 48 -5.53 2.99 -13.19
CA VAL A 48 -4.79 3.99 -13.97
C VAL A 48 -5.38 5.34 -13.63
N ILE A 49 -4.57 6.23 -13.05
CA ILE A 49 -4.95 7.61 -12.77
C ILE A 49 -4.45 8.46 -13.93
N LYS A 50 -5.38 9.17 -14.58
CA LYS A 50 -5.05 9.96 -15.76
C LYS A 50 -4.18 11.16 -15.41
N GLY A 51 -3.23 11.44 -16.28
CA GLY A 51 -2.46 12.69 -16.26
C GLY A 51 -3.33 13.88 -16.62
N ASN A 52 -2.92 15.06 -16.16
CA ASN A 52 -3.42 16.35 -16.62
C ASN A 52 -2.38 16.96 -17.58
N PRO A 53 -2.71 17.11 -18.89
CA PRO A 53 -1.83 17.75 -19.87
C PRO A 53 -1.50 19.21 -19.53
N GLU A 54 -2.43 19.94 -18.91
CA GLU A 54 -2.22 21.35 -18.51
C GLU A 54 -1.18 21.48 -17.39
N GLU A 55 -1.06 20.45 -16.55
CA GLU A 55 -0.06 20.35 -15.48
C GLU A 55 1.18 19.55 -15.90
N ASN A 56 1.26 19.14 -17.18
CA ASN A 56 2.32 18.29 -17.72
C ASN A 56 2.56 17.01 -16.89
N THR A 57 1.47 16.37 -16.43
CA THR A 57 1.53 15.11 -15.67
C THR A 57 1.14 13.93 -16.55
N GLU A 58 1.85 12.82 -16.40
CA GLU A 58 1.58 11.57 -17.14
C GLU A 58 0.54 10.69 -16.43
N ASP A 59 0.01 9.71 -17.17
CA ASP A 59 -0.82 8.64 -16.62
C ASP A 59 -0.02 7.79 -15.62
N VAL A 60 -0.57 7.60 -14.42
CA VAL A 60 0.06 6.78 -13.38
C VAL A 60 -0.66 5.44 -13.28
N LYS A 61 0.06 4.35 -13.56
CA LYS A 61 -0.45 2.97 -13.38
C LYS A 61 -0.08 2.46 -12.01
N LEU A 62 -1.07 1.97 -11.26
CA LEU A 62 -0.91 1.62 -9.86
C LEU A 62 -1.27 0.16 -9.59
N PHE A 63 -0.52 -0.44 -8.67
CA PHE A 63 -0.82 -1.70 -8.01
C PHE A 63 -1.11 -1.41 -6.54
N ILE A 64 -2.18 -2.02 -6.03
CA ILE A 64 -2.71 -1.76 -4.70
C ILE A 64 -2.85 -3.09 -3.97
N LYS A 65 -2.24 -3.18 -2.78
CA LYS A 65 -2.51 -4.25 -1.81
C LYS A 65 -3.28 -3.68 -0.64
N LYS A 66 -4.42 -4.28 -0.32
CA LYS A 66 -5.27 -3.92 0.81
C LYS A 66 -5.23 -5.03 1.85
N ILE A 67 -4.76 -4.70 3.05
CA ILE A 67 -4.46 -5.66 4.11
C ILE A 67 -5.24 -5.28 5.37
N PRO A 68 -6.03 -6.17 5.99
CA PRO A 68 -6.69 -5.89 7.26
C PRO A 68 -5.69 -5.45 8.35
N ILE A 69 -6.03 -4.41 9.12
CA ILE A 69 -5.13 -3.87 10.16
C ILE A 69 -4.78 -4.92 11.23
N GLU A 70 -5.69 -5.85 11.51
CA GLU A 70 -5.44 -6.95 12.47
C GLU A 70 -4.24 -7.81 12.04
N ILE A 71 -4.09 -8.03 10.73
CA ILE A 71 -3.04 -8.85 10.15
C ILE A 71 -1.73 -8.07 10.16
N TRP A 72 -1.77 -6.79 9.77
CA TRP A 72 -0.62 -5.91 9.86
C TRP A 72 -0.05 -5.84 11.28
N VAL A 73 -0.90 -5.54 12.27
CA VAL A 73 -0.50 -5.44 13.68
C VAL A 73 0.08 -6.77 14.17
N LYS A 74 -0.58 -7.89 13.85
CA LYS A 74 -0.08 -9.23 14.19
C LYS A 74 1.29 -9.50 13.58
N GLN A 75 1.51 -9.17 12.31
CA GLN A 75 2.80 -9.36 11.64
C GLN A 75 3.88 -8.46 12.25
N PHE A 76 3.58 -7.18 12.54
CA PHE A 76 4.51 -6.27 13.20
C PHE A 76 4.97 -6.81 14.56
N ASP A 77 4.03 -7.30 15.36
CA ASP A 77 4.31 -7.84 16.70
C ASP A 77 5.19 -9.08 16.65
N LYS A 78 4.93 -9.93 15.66
CA LYS A 78 5.70 -11.14 15.43
C LYS A 78 7.09 -10.82 14.92
N MET A 79 7.24 -9.82 14.04
CA MET A 79 8.54 -9.28 13.64
C MET A 79 9.34 -8.79 14.84
N ALA A 80 8.73 -8.04 15.76
CA ALA A 80 9.41 -7.60 16.99
C ALA A 80 9.80 -8.79 17.88
N ARG A 81 8.88 -9.74 18.08
CA ARG A 81 9.11 -10.94 18.91
C ARG A 81 10.24 -11.83 18.38
N TYR A 82 10.29 -12.03 17.07
CA TYR A 82 11.24 -12.92 16.40
C TYR A 82 12.40 -12.16 15.76
N ARG A 83 12.68 -10.93 16.21
CA ARG A 83 13.85 -10.13 15.77
C ARG A 83 13.97 -9.97 14.24
N GLY A 84 12.83 -9.84 13.56
CA GLY A 84 12.73 -9.70 12.12
C GLY A 84 12.60 -11.00 11.34
N GLU A 85 12.77 -12.16 11.98
CA GLU A 85 12.69 -13.48 11.35
C GLU A 85 11.25 -14.03 11.35
N TYR A 86 10.31 -13.23 10.89
CA TYR A 86 8.91 -13.66 10.78
C TYR A 86 8.45 -13.68 9.33
N LEU A 87 7.94 -14.83 8.90
CA LEU A 87 7.36 -15.04 7.58
C LEU A 87 6.27 -16.11 7.70
N VAL A 88 5.10 -15.88 7.10
CA VAL A 88 4.03 -16.88 7.06
C VAL A 88 3.61 -17.10 5.61
N ASN A 89 3.74 -18.33 5.12
CA ASN A 89 3.37 -18.70 3.75
C ASN A 89 3.98 -17.77 2.68
N ALA A 90 5.25 -17.40 2.89
CA ALA A 90 5.99 -16.45 2.08
C ALA A 90 5.42 -15.01 2.05
N GLU A 91 4.55 -14.64 3.00
CA GLU A 91 3.99 -13.29 3.12
C GLU A 91 4.37 -12.62 4.44
N ASN A 92 4.85 -11.38 4.31
CA ASN A 92 5.05 -10.44 5.40
C ASN A 92 4.91 -9.01 4.85
N PHE A 93 3.72 -8.44 5.02
CA PHE A 93 3.36 -7.15 4.45
C PHE A 93 4.10 -5.99 5.13
N VAL A 94 4.42 -6.13 6.42
CA VAL A 94 5.19 -5.12 7.16
C VAL A 94 6.62 -5.06 6.61
N MET A 95 7.27 -6.21 6.44
CA MET A 95 8.61 -6.30 5.85
C MET A 95 8.60 -5.81 4.40
N GLU A 96 7.61 -6.23 3.60
CA GLU A 96 7.43 -5.77 2.22
C GLU A 96 7.37 -4.24 2.17
N ALA A 97 6.49 -3.62 2.96
CA ALA A 97 6.33 -2.18 3.00
C ALA A 97 7.61 -1.43 3.42
N VAL A 98 8.32 -1.94 4.43
CA VAL A 98 9.59 -1.36 4.90
C VAL A 98 10.66 -1.46 3.81
N ALA A 99 10.82 -2.63 3.19
CA ALA A 99 11.79 -2.87 2.12
C ALA A 99 11.49 -2.00 0.89
N SER A 100 10.23 -1.96 0.43
CA SER A 100 9.81 -1.12 -0.68
C SER A 100 10.02 0.37 -0.40
N ALA A 101 9.76 0.85 0.81
CA ALA A 101 10.01 2.24 1.18
C ALA A 101 11.51 2.57 1.15
N PHE A 102 12.36 1.66 1.66
CA PHE A 102 13.81 1.83 1.64
C PHE A 102 14.34 1.88 0.21
N LEU A 103 13.96 0.90 -0.61
CA LEU A 103 14.39 0.82 -2.01
C LEU A 103 13.89 2.00 -2.84
N THR A 104 12.67 2.48 -2.60
CA THR A 104 12.14 3.67 -3.29
C THR A 104 12.95 4.93 -2.99
N GLU A 105 13.44 5.10 -1.75
CA GLU A 105 14.25 6.27 -1.38
C GLU A 105 15.71 6.15 -1.81
N HIS A 106 16.32 4.99 -1.61
CA HIS A 106 17.78 4.83 -1.73
C HIS A 106 18.23 4.17 -3.02
N HIS A 107 17.35 3.43 -3.70
CA HIS A 107 17.66 2.69 -4.93
C HIS A 107 16.50 2.80 -5.93
N PRO A 108 16.13 4.00 -6.39
CA PRO A 108 15.05 4.15 -7.36
C PRO A 108 15.38 3.39 -8.66
N GLY A 109 14.38 2.73 -9.24
CA GLY A 109 14.50 2.05 -10.54
C GLY A 109 14.80 0.55 -10.49
N ILE A 110 15.11 -0.03 -9.32
CA ILE A 110 15.32 -1.50 -9.19
C ILE A 110 14.12 -2.23 -8.56
N THR A 111 13.08 -1.49 -8.19
CA THR A 111 11.81 -2.01 -7.65
C THR A 111 10.68 -1.08 -8.06
N PRO A 112 9.43 -1.56 -8.09
CA PRO A 112 8.27 -0.69 -8.22
C PRO A 112 8.29 0.46 -7.21
N LYS A 113 8.15 1.70 -7.68
CA LYS A 113 8.11 2.87 -6.81
C LYS A 113 6.95 2.74 -5.83
N LEU A 114 7.24 2.80 -4.54
CA LEU A 114 6.21 2.92 -3.50
C LEU A 114 5.72 4.38 -3.44
N TYR A 115 4.44 4.60 -3.71
CA TYR A 115 3.84 5.92 -3.63
C TYR A 115 3.44 6.27 -2.20
N LYS A 116 2.72 5.36 -1.53
CA LYS A 116 2.20 5.60 -0.20
C LYS A 116 1.72 4.31 0.48
N ILE A 117 1.67 4.36 1.81
CA ILE A 117 1.00 3.38 2.66
C ILE A 117 -0.10 4.13 3.41
N LEU A 118 -1.36 3.83 3.14
CA LEU A 118 -2.51 4.50 3.74
C LEU A 118 -3.11 3.66 4.86
N TYR A 119 -3.64 4.32 5.89
CA TYR A 119 -4.61 3.73 6.81
C TYR A 119 -6.03 4.10 6.37
N ASP A 120 -6.86 3.10 6.14
CA ASP A 120 -8.27 3.24 5.75
C ASP A 120 -9.19 2.57 6.78
N PRO A 121 -9.70 3.32 7.77
CA PRO A 121 -10.61 2.79 8.80
C PRO A 121 -11.99 2.45 8.24
N ILE A 122 -12.57 1.32 8.67
CA ILE A 122 -13.97 0.99 8.37
C ILE A 122 -14.82 1.46 9.55
N CYS A 123 -15.34 2.68 9.47
CA CYS A 123 -16.29 3.22 10.46
C CYS A 123 -17.17 4.31 9.82
N GLU A 124 -18.40 4.46 10.30
CA GLU A 124 -19.38 5.43 9.76
C GLU A 124 -18.91 6.89 9.88
N ASN A 125 -18.06 7.18 10.87
CA ASN A 125 -17.67 8.54 11.26
C ASN A 125 -16.15 8.77 11.13
N LYS A 126 -15.55 8.41 9.97
CA LYS A 126 -14.10 8.62 9.72
C LYS A 126 -13.63 10.05 10.03
N LYS A 127 -14.47 11.06 9.74
CA LYS A 127 -14.20 12.49 9.99
C LYS A 127 -13.98 12.84 11.47
N HIS A 128 -14.51 12.06 12.39
CA HIS A 128 -14.38 12.25 13.83
C HIS A 128 -13.21 11.47 14.44
N LEU A 129 -12.51 10.65 13.65
CA LEU A 129 -11.27 10.05 14.11
C LEU A 129 -10.20 11.14 14.21
N HIS A 130 -9.73 11.40 15.43
CA HIS A 130 -8.58 12.26 15.65
C HIS A 130 -7.44 11.84 14.71
N LYS A 131 -6.98 12.78 13.88
CA LYS A 131 -5.78 12.62 13.07
C LYS A 131 -4.60 12.66 14.01
N ILE A 132 -3.97 11.50 14.21
CA ILE A 132 -2.79 11.38 15.05
C ILE A 132 -1.59 11.41 14.12
N ALA A 133 -0.74 12.42 14.28
CA ALA A 133 0.57 12.43 13.64
C ALA A 133 1.40 11.29 14.21
N PHE A 134 2.05 10.52 13.33
CA PHE A 134 3.03 9.52 13.72
C PHE A 134 4.32 9.83 12.98
N ASN A 135 5.45 9.58 13.66
CA ASN A 135 6.77 9.93 13.15
C ASN A 135 7.58 8.71 12.71
N ASP A 136 7.08 7.50 13.00
CA ASP A 136 7.69 6.23 12.65
C ASP A 136 6.65 5.10 12.63
N LEU A 137 7.11 3.90 12.25
CA LEU A 137 6.29 2.70 12.16
C LEU A 137 5.82 2.18 13.53
N CYS A 138 6.60 2.37 14.60
CA CYS A 138 6.22 1.94 15.95
C CYS A 138 5.03 2.77 16.45
N ALA A 139 5.09 4.09 16.30
CA ALA A 139 4.00 5.01 16.60
C ALA A 139 2.77 4.71 15.75
N PHE A 140 2.96 4.45 14.45
CA PHE A 140 1.86 4.03 13.57
C PHE A 140 1.20 2.75 14.08
N ASN A 141 1.97 1.71 14.38
CA ASN A 141 1.44 0.44 14.87
C ASN A 141 0.76 0.57 16.24
N TYR A 142 1.25 1.45 17.12
CA TYR A 142 0.60 1.78 18.39
C TYR A 142 -0.81 2.36 18.19
N ILE A 143 -0.97 3.25 17.20
CA ILE A 143 -2.27 3.81 16.85
C ILE A 143 -3.20 2.71 16.33
N LEU A 144 -2.74 1.85 15.43
CA LEU A 144 -3.55 0.75 14.88
C LEU A 144 -4.02 -0.20 15.99
N ARG A 145 -3.16 -0.55 16.95
CA ARG A 145 -3.54 -1.34 18.14
C ARG A 145 -4.62 -0.66 18.96
N SER A 146 -4.51 0.64 19.16
CA SER A 146 -5.49 1.41 19.93
C SER A 146 -6.85 1.44 19.23
N ARG A 147 -6.86 1.49 17.88
CA ARG A 147 -8.08 1.37 17.06
C ARG A 147 -8.73 0.00 17.19
N LEU A 148 -7.95 -1.07 17.08
CA LEU A 148 -8.43 -2.44 17.28
C LEU A 148 -9.03 -2.64 18.68
N LYS A 149 -8.39 -2.12 19.73
CA LYS A 149 -8.93 -2.16 21.11
C LYS A 149 -10.26 -1.41 21.26
N SER A 150 -10.52 -0.44 20.38
CA SER A 150 -11.76 0.33 20.32
C SER A 150 -12.77 -0.25 19.33
N ASN A 151 -12.58 -1.50 18.86
CA ASN A 151 -13.40 -2.17 17.86
C ASN A 151 -13.51 -1.42 16.52
N ILE A 152 -12.48 -0.63 16.17
CA ILE A 152 -12.39 0.03 14.88
C ILE A 152 -11.57 -0.85 13.96
N GLU A 153 -12.25 -1.49 13.00
CA GLU A 153 -11.62 -2.24 11.92
C GLU A 153 -11.07 -1.29 10.84
N GLY A 154 -10.34 -1.85 9.87
CA GLY A 154 -9.79 -1.08 8.78
C GLY A 154 -8.76 -1.86 7.98
N ASN A 155 -8.17 -1.16 7.02
CA ASN A 155 -7.14 -1.71 6.16
C ASN A 155 -5.91 -0.81 6.10
N ILE A 156 -4.78 -1.45 5.84
CA ILE A 156 -3.56 -0.83 5.33
C ILE A 156 -3.56 -0.97 3.82
N ILE A 157 -3.42 0.14 3.12
CA ILE A 157 -3.37 0.20 1.66
C ILE A 157 -1.93 0.48 1.25
N ILE A 158 -1.24 -0.49 0.67
CA ILE A 158 0.07 -0.31 0.08
C ILE A 158 -0.13 0.04 -1.40
N ILE A 159 0.35 1.22 -1.81
CA ILE A 159 0.20 1.74 -3.17
C ILE A 159 1.58 1.81 -3.81
N SER A 160 1.79 1.01 -4.86
CA SER A 160 3.01 1.00 -5.65
C SER A 160 2.71 1.24 -7.12
N GLU A 161 3.75 1.56 -7.87
CA GLU A 161 3.72 1.52 -9.32
C GLU A 161 3.33 0.11 -9.81
N LEU A 162 2.52 0.06 -10.87
CA LEU A 162 2.22 -1.20 -11.55
C LEU A 162 3.34 -1.48 -12.56
N PHE A 163 4.21 -2.43 -12.21
CA PHE A 163 5.10 -3.09 -13.16
C PHE A 163 4.53 -4.47 -13.53
N GLY A 164 4.92 -4.97 -14.71
CA GLY A 164 4.42 -6.24 -15.23
C GLY A 164 3.69 -6.12 -16.56
N GLN A 165 3.85 -5.01 -17.29
CA GLN A 165 3.79 -5.15 -18.75
C GLN A 165 4.85 -6.17 -19.13
N ASP A 166 4.44 -7.16 -19.91
CA ASP A 166 5.37 -8.09 -20.53
C ASP A 166 6.37 -7.25 -21.32
N LEU A 167 7.58 -7.16 -20.77
CA LEU A 167 8.61 -6.26 -21.26
C LEU A 167 9.01 -6.65 -22.70
N PHE A 168 8.94 -7.94 -23.00
CA PHE A 168 9.21 -8.48 -24.33
C PHE A 168 8.15 -7.99 -25.31
N ASN A 169 6.87 -8.19 -24.99
CA ASN A 169 5.76 -7.69 -25.80
C ASN A 169 5.73 -6.16 -25.91
N TYR A 170 6.17 -5.44 -24.87
CA TYR A 170 6.28 -3.99 -24.88
C TYR A 170 7.39 -3.49 -25.81
N ILE A 171 8.57 -4.14 -25.79
CA ILE A 171 9.70 -3.80 -26.64
C ILE A 171 9.39 -4.11 -28.11
N ASP A 172 8.76 -5.25 -28.39
CA ASP A 172 8.40 -5.63 -29.77
C ASP A 172 7.40 -4.64 -30.37
N LYS A 173 6.33 -4.26 -29.66
CA LYS A 173 5.37 -3.25 -30.15
C LYS A 173 6.02 -1.91 -30.48
N ARG A 174 7.00 -1.48 -29.69
CA ARG A 174 7.74 -0.23 -29.97
C ARG A 174 8.69 -0.31 -31.16
N ARG A 175 9.09 -1.51 -31.57
CA ARG A 175 9.88 -1.69 -32.81
C ARG A 175 8.99 -1.63 -34.05
N ASP A 176 7.75 -2.07 -33.95
CA ASP A 176 6.78 -2.02 -35.05
C ASP A 176 6.22 -0.61 -35.29
N ASP A 177 6.28 0.27 -34.28
CA ASP A 177 5.85 1.67 -34.35
C ASP A 177 6.97 2.66 -34.80
N ASN A 178 8.19 2.18 -35.11
CA ASN A 178 9.33 2.98 -35.61
C ASN A 178 9.73 2.57 -37.04
#